data_AF-A0A9E5U2V1-F1
#
_entry.id   AF-A0A9E5U2V1-F1
#
_cell.length_a   1.000
_cell.length_b   1.000
_cell.length_c   1.000
_cell.angle_alpha   90.00
_cell.angle_beta   90.00
_cell.angle_gamma   90.00
#
_symmetry.space_group_name_H-M   'P 1'
#
loop_
_entity.id
_entity.type
_entity.pdbx_description
1 polymer ?
#
loop_
_entity_poly.entity_id
_entity_poly.type
_entity_poly.pdbx_seq_one_letter_code
_entity_poly.pdbx_strand_id
1 'polypeptide(L)'
;MKSLFALATMSLLLVPAALKAPAQQRTIEGRWEAEAQYWDREDRVQIQLRAEIEGDRISYGTTFVAGELAGLDLHQTDRSGPVHFELEREAGTVVFDGEQRGDEAWGEFVWTGSAEFLRGMEQLGYDDLSLRHHFSMTLQDVTTAFVQAMQERGYQRVSARDLIRFRIFGVDSEFVDEMAEAGYEDLSARELVRFRIHGVSVEYIEDLAQQGYRNLTEEDLVRFRIHGVSPEFIAEMGELGYTNLSPDDLRRARIHGVSPRFAREMSEAGFDRVSLADLVQFRIHGVSPEFIADMAELGYPGLSADDLRRARIHGVSVSFIRDMSEAGYDHLSMDDLVQFRIHGVSPEFVDELKDAGYDDLSGRTLQRMRIHGVSPRFIREMAEVGYENIPAETLIRMRIHNVDADFVKELEEHNFKDLSAEQLIEAKIHSGWWRRRRP
;
A
#
# COMPACT_ATOMS: atom_id res chain seq x y z
N MET A 1 54.62 -66.47 -64.62
CA MET A 1 55.07 -65.90 -63.32
C MET A 1 55.45 -64.46 -63.59
N LYS A 2 54.53 -63.48 -63.52
CA LYS A 2 54.17 -62.63 -62.35
C LYS A 2 55.37 -62.00 -61.61
N SER A 3 55.56 -60.69 -61.78
CA SER A 3 55.88 -59.65 -60.75
C SER A 3 56.10 -58.31 -61.49
N LEU A 4 55.13 -57.39 -61.60
CA LEU A 4 54.57 -56.41 -60.64
C LEU A 4 55.60 -55.41 -60.07
N PHE A 5 55.64 -54.22 -60.71
CA PHE A 5 56.18 -52.96 -60.21
C PHE A 5 55.24 -52.39 -59.12
N ALA A 6 55.79 -51.92 -58.01
CA ALA A 6 55.08 -51.14 -57.01
C ALA A 6 55.41 -49.65 -57.19
N LEU A 7 54.42 -48.84 -57.56
CA LEU A 7 54.45 -47.38 -57.40
C LEU A 7 53.77 -47.03 -56.07
N ALA A 8 54.47 -46.30 -55.21
CA ALA A 8 53.91 -45.72 -54.00
C ALA A 8 53.21 -44.40 -54.36
N THR A 9 51.89 -44.34 -54.16
CA THR A 9 51.09 -43.11 -54.20
C THR A 9 50.99 -42.52 -52.80
N MET A 10 51.51 -41.31 -52.62
CA MET A 10 51.38 -40.52 -51.40
C MET A 10 50.09 -39.69 -51.50
N SER A 11 49.06 -40.09 -50.76
CA SER A 11 47.77 -39.37 -50.70
C SER A 11 47.85 -38.23 -49.68
N LEU A 12 47.73 -37.00 -50.16
CA LEU A 12 47.58 -35.79 -49.35
C LEU A 12 46.12 -35.72 -48.86
N LEU A 13 45.89 -35.85 -47.56
CA LEU A 13 44.59 -35.64 -46.92
C LEU A 13 44.37 -34.13 -46.71
N LEU A 14 43.58 -33.50 -47.59
CA LEU A 14 43.00 -32.19 -47.34
C LEU A 14 41.83 -32.37 -46.36
N VAL A 15 41.97 -31.87 -45.13
CA VAL A 15 40.83 -31.71 -44.22
C VAL A 15 40.04 -30.48 -44.69
N PRO A 16 38.75 -30.61 -45.07
CA PRO A 16 37.95 -29.46 -45.40
C PRO A 16 37.71 -28.65 -44.13
N ALA A 17 38.22 -27.41 -44.10
CA ALA A 17 37.78 -26.42 -43.13
C ALA A 17 36.28 -26.20 -43.35
N ALA A 18 35.45 -26.62 -42.40
CA ALA A 18 34.02 -26.34 -42.41
C ALA A 18 33.85 -24.81 -42.27
N LEU A 19 33.57 -24.14 -43.38
CA LEU A 19 33.06 -22.77 -43.37
C LEU A 19 31.75 -22.78 -42.56
N LYS A 20 31.77 -22.22 -41.34
CA LYS A 20 30.53 -21.84 -40.64
C LYS A 20 29.76 -20.94 -41.61
N ALA A 21 28.51 -21.30 -41.91
CA ALA A 21 27.62 -20.44 -42.67
C ALA A 21 27.60 -19.04 -42.03
N PRO A 22 27.56 -17.93 -42.80
CA PRO A 22 27.41 -16.61 -42.22
C PRO A 22 26.17 -16.63 -41.32
N ALA A 23 26.32 -16.16 -40.08
CA ALA A 23 25.19 -16.05 -39.16
C ALA A 23 24.08 -15.27 -39.88
N GLN A 24 22.90 -15.87 -40.00
CA GLN A 24 21.78 -15.24 -40.68
C GLN A 24 21.49 -13.90 -39.98
N GLN A 25 21.52 -12.83 -40.76
CA GLN A 25 21.29 -11.47 -40.27
C GLN A 25 19.90 -11.42 -39.64
N ARG A 26 19.84 -11.09 -38.35
CA ARG A 26 18.59 -11.07 -37.58
C ARG A 26 17.89 -9.75 -37.84
N THR A 27 16.68 -9.80 -38.39
CA THR A 27 15.86 -8.61 -38.67
C THR A 27 14.52 -8.66 -37.97
N ILE A 28 14.00 -7.49 -37.64
CA ILE A 28 12.64 -7.29 -37.15
C ILE A 28 12.05 -6.12 -37.93
N GLU A 29 10.86 -6.31 -38.46
CA GLU A 29 10.10 -5.28 -39.17
C GLU A 29 8.83 -4.97 -38.38
N GLY A 30 8.40 -3.72 -38.42
CA GLY A 30 7.18 -3.30 -37.77
C GLY A 30 6.86 -1.84 -37.98
N ARG A 31 5.83 -1.37 -37.28
CA ARG A 31 5.36 0.00 -37.37
C ARG A 31 5.85 0.84 -36.21
N TRP A 32 6.07 2.12 -36.46
CA TRP A 32 6.38 3.09 -35.43
C TRP A 32 5.47 4.32 -35.54
N GLU A 33 5.23 4.94 -34.39
CA GLU A 33 4.58 6.24 -34.22
C GLU A 33 5.46 7.05 -33.27
N ALA A 34 5.60 8.35 -33.49
CA ALA A 34 6.39 9.22 -32.64
C ALA A 34 5.75 10.59 -32.45
N GLU A 35 6.08 11.20 -31.31
CA GLU A 35 5.70 12.57 -30.95
C GLU A 35 6.93 13.31 -30.43
N ALA A 36 7.22 14.48 -31.00
CA ALA A 36 8.28 15.36 -30.55
C ALA A 36 7.90 16.02 -29.21
N GLN A 37 8.85 16.08 -28.29
CA GLN A 37 8.69 16.70 -26.98
C GLN A 37 9.81 17.72 -26.74
N TYR A 38 9.41 18.96 -26.50
CA TYR A 38 10.33 20.07 -26.27
C TYR A 38 10.47 20.32 -24.77
N TRP A 39 11.63 19.99 -24.21
CA TRP A 39 11.96 20.24 -22.81
C TRP A 39 13.03 21.35 -22.72
N ASP A 40 13.01 22.14 -21.65
CA ASP A 40 13.88 23.33 -21.48
C ASP A 40 15.40 23.05 -21.60
N ARG A 41 15.82 21.78 -21.49
CA ARG A 41 17.24 21.38 -21.47
C ARG A 41 17.66 20.51 -22.65
N GLU A 42 16.74 19.76 -23.27
CA GLU A 42 17.09 18.79 -24.30
C GLU A 42 15.87 18.33 -25.09
N ASP A 43 16.02 18.31 -26.41
CA ASP A 43 15.01 17.84 -27.35
C ASP A 43 14.84 16.32 -27.28
N ARG A 44 13.59 15.86 -27.18
CA ARG A 44 13.26 14.44 -27.00
C ARG A 44 12.18 14.00 -27.97
N VAL A 45 12.16 12.71 -28.27
CA VAL A 45 11.10 12.09 -29.07
C VAL A 45 10.58 10.87 -28.35
N GLN A 46 9.28 10.83 -28.09
CA GLN A 46 8.61 9.62 -27.65
C GLN A 46 8.28 8.77 -28.87
N ILE A 47 8.74 7.52 -28.89
CA ILE A 47 8.51 6.58 -29.98
C ILE A 47 7.79 5.33 -29.46
N GLN A 48 6.72 4.94 -30.14
CA GLN A 48 5.98 3.70 -29.95
C GLN A 48 6.24 2.75 -31.13
N LEU A 49 6.81 1.58 -30.86
CA LEU A 49 7.08 0.51 -31.82
C LEU A 49 6.05 -0.61 -31.66
N ARG A 50 5.66 -1.22 -32.78
CA ARG A 50 4.76 -2.37 -32.85
C ARG A 50 5.28 -3.38 -33.88
N ALA A 51 5.54 -4.61 -33.47
CA ALA A 51 6.04 -5.67 -34.35
C ALA A 51 5.51 -7.05 -33.92
N GLU A 52 5.72 -8.06 -34.76
CA GLU A 52 5.53 -9.47 -34.39
C GLU A 52 6.91 -10.14 -34.27
N ILE A 53 7.22 -10.68 -33.10
CA ILE A 53 8.50 -11.32 -32.81
C ILE A 53 8.21 -12.70 -32.24
N GLU A 54 8.73 -13.75 -32.88
CA GLU A 54 8.58 -15.14 -32.41
C GLU A 54 7.10 -15.57 -32.22
N GLY A 55 6.19 -15.02 -33.03
CA GLY A 55 4.75 -15.29 -32.97
C GLY A 55 3.96 -14.43 -31.97
N ASP A 56 4.65 -13.57 -31.21
CA ASP A 56 4.03 -12.64 -30.27
C ASP A 56 3.96 -11.23 -30.85
N ARG A 57 2.80 -10.59 -30.72
CA ARG A 57 2.66 -9.15 -30.99
C ARG A 57 3.29 -8.38 -29.84
N ILE A 58 4.25 -7.52 -30.16
CA ILE A 58 4.91 -6.64 -29.21
C ILE A 58 4.51 -5.20 -29.43
N SER A 59 4.44 -4.44 -28.33
CA SER A 59 4.26 -3.00 -28.34
C SER A 59 5.27 -2.44 -27.34
N TYR A 60 6.17 -1.57 -27.80
CA TYR A 60 7.25 -1.01 -26.99
C TYR A 60 7.26 0.50 -27.11
N GLY A 61 7.21 1.22 -26.00
CA GLY A 61 7.26 2.68 -25.97
C GLY A 61 8.49 3.15 -25.21
N THR A 62 9.22 4.12 -25.75
CA THR A 62 10.36 4.74 -25.08
C THR A 62 10.54 6.19 -25.53
N THR A 63 11.35 6.94 -24.79
CA THR A 63 11.74 8.30 -25.16
C THR A 63 13.24 8.32 -25.46
N PHE A 64 13.61 8.87 -26.61
CA PHE A 64 15.00 9.06 -27.01
C PHE A 64 15.38 10.54 -26.93
N VAL A 65 16.65 10.81 -26.67
CA VAL A 65 17.23 12.14 -26.92
C VAL A 65 17.37 12.29 -28.43
N ALA A 66 16.95 13.43 -28.99
CA ALA A 66 16.93 13.61 -30.45
C ALA A 66 18.32 13.41 -31.08
N GLY A 67 19.39 13.81 -30.39
CA GLY A 67 20.77 13.62 -30.84
C GLY A 67 21.25 12.16 -30.92
N GLU A 68 20.52 11.20 -30.34
CA GLU A 68 20.79 9.77 -30.48
C GLU A 68 20.25 9.19 -31.79
N LEU A 69 19.39 9.95 -32.49
CA LEU A 69 18.71 9.54 -33.72
C LEU A 69 19.39 10.23 -34.91
N ALA A 70 20.29 9.51 -35.57
CA ALA A 70 21.03 10.02 -36.71
C ALA A 70 20.07 10.39 -37.84
N GLY A 71 20.18 11.62 -38.35
CA GLY A 71 19.31 12.13 -39.42
C GLY A 71 18.01 12.81 -38.96
N LEU A 72 17.70 12.79 -37.66
CA LEU A 72 16.54 13.50 -37.12
C LEU A 72 16.88 14.98 -36.85
N ASP A 73 16.08 15.90 -37.40
CA ASP A 73 16.12 17.33 -37.08
C ASP A 73 14.73 17.81 -36.63
N LEU A 74 14.57 18.10 -35.34
CA LEU A 74 13.31 18.57 -34.76
C LEU A 74 13.04 20.07 -34.99
N HIS A 75 14.03 20.82 -35.49
CA HIS A 75 13.94 22.26 -35.70
C HIS A 75 13.81 22.66 -37.17
N GLN A 76 13.62 21.68 -38.07
CA GLN A 76 13.38 21.96 -39.48
C GLN A 76 12.14 22.83 -39.70
N THR A 77 12.22 23.77 -40.64
CA THR A 77 11.17 24.77 -40.89
C THR A 77 9.90 24.18 -41.53
N ASP A 78 10.04 23.11 -42.32
CA ASP A 78 8.94 22.38 -42.94
C ASP A 78 8.85 20.99 -42.33
N ARG A 79 7.84 20.76 -41.49
CA ARG A 79 7.64 19.52 -40.74
C ARG A 79 6.51 18.70 -41.33
N SER A 80 6.42 18.67 -42.64
CA SER A 80 5.42 17.90 -43.37
C SER A 80 6.08 17.16 -44.52
N GLY A 81 5.97 15.83 -44.54
CA GLY A 81 6.49 14.98 -45.60
C GLY A 81 7.38 13.84 -45.11
N PRO A 82 8.20 13.26 -46.00
CA PRO A 82 8.95 12.04 -45.67
C PRO A 82 10.00 12.30 -44.61
N VAL A 83 10.15 11.35 -43.69
CA VAL A 83 11.13 11.39 -42.61
C VAL A 83 11.92 10.09 -42.58
N HIS A 84 13.23 10.22 -42.34
CA HIS A 84 14.17 9.12 -42.22
C HIS A 84 15.17 9.43 -41.11
N PHE A 85 15.34 8.50 -40.17
CA PHE A 85 16.38 8.58 -39.15
C PHE A 85 16.76 7.19 -38.65
N GLU A 86 17.91 7.08 -38.00
CA GLU A 86 18.46 5.80 -37.55
C GLU A 86 18.86 5.85 -36.07
N LEU A 87 18.60 4.76 -35.35
CA LEU A 87 19.19 4.50 -34.04
C LEU A 87 20.33 3.51 -34.23
N GLU A 88 21.57 3.99 -34.17
CA GLU A 88 22.78 3.16 -34.29
C GLU A 88 23.34 2.82 -32.90
N ARG A 89 23.39 1.53 -32.55
CA ARG A 89 23.96 1.04 -31.28
C ARG A 89 24.81 -0.20 -31.53
N GLU A 90 25.68 -0.56 -30.59
CA GLU A 90 26.55 -1.74 -30.71
C GLU A 90 25.75 -3.02 -31.02
N ALA A 91 24.61 -3.20 -30.34
CA ALA A 91 23.72 -4.35 -30.51
C ALA A 91 22.94 -4.35 -31.83
N GLY A 92 22.85 -3.23 -32.55
CA GLY A 92 22.18 -3.19 -33.84
C GLY A 92 21.71 -1.79 -34.24
N THR A 93 21.17 -1.72 -35.45
CA THR A 93 20.66 -0.48 -36.04
C THR A 93 19.15 -0.60 -36.23
N VAL A 94 18.41 0.43 -35.86
CA VAL A 94 17.00 0.59 -36.23
C VAL A 94 16.89 1.70 -37.26
N VAL A 95 16.39 1.39 -38.46
CA VAL A 95 16.06 2.38 -39.48
C VAL A 95 14.59 2.71 -39.37
N PHE A 96 14.26 3.99 -39.33
CA PHE A 96 12.90 4.50 -39.30
C PHE A 96 12.60 5.26 -40.59
N ASP A 97 11.65 4.76 -41.37
CA ASP A 97 11.16 5.42 -42.58
C ASP A 97 9.67 5.71 -42.42
N GLY A 98 9.24 6.91 -42.82
CA GLY A 98 7.85 7.29 -42.64
C GLY A 98 7.49 8.67 -43.16
N GLU A 99 6.39 9.19 -42.63
CA GLU A 99 5.88 10.53 -42.89
C GLU A 99 5.78 11.29 -41.57
N GLN A 100 6.03 12.60 -41.63
CA GLN A 100 5.87 13.54 -40.53
C GLN A 100 4.77 14.55 -40.85
N ARG A 101 4.04 14.97 -39.81
CA ARG A 101 3.12 16.11 -39.84
C ARG A 101 3.16 16.87 -38.52
N GLY A 102 3.84 18.01 -38.52
CA GLY A 102 4.09 18.80 -37.32
C GLY A 102 4.93 18.01 -36.32
N ASP A 103 4.41 17.86 -35.11
CA ASP A 103 5.07 17.13 -34.02
C ASP A 103 4.92 15.62 -34.07
N GLU A 104 4.05 15.11 -34.94
CA GLU A 104 3.77 13.68 -35.07
C GLU A 104 4.49 13.10 -36.28
N ALA A 105 5.00 11.87 -36.15
CA ALA A 105 5.53 11.11 -37.26
C ALA A 105 5.18 9.62 -37.13
N TRP A 106 5.09 8.90 -38.25
CA TRP A 106 4.75 7.48 -38.25
C TRP A 106 5.29 6.79 -39.49
N GLY A 107 5.45 5.47 -39.42
CA GLY A 107 5.88 4.69 -40.56
C GLY A 107 6.24 3.24 -40.22
N GLU A 108 7.18 2.71 -40.98
CA GLU A 108 7.73 1.37 -40.79
C GLU A 108 9.18 1.49 -40.29
N PHE A 109 9.60 0.53 -39.47
CA PHE A 109 10.97 0.41 -39.03
C PHE A 109 11.53 -0.95 -39.41
N VAL A 110 12.83 -0.97 -39.66
CA VAL A 110 13.60 -2.20 -39.83
C VAL A 110 14.74 -2.19 -38.83
N TRP A 111 14.71 -3.13 -37.89
CA TRP A 111 15.85 -3.40 -37.03
C TRP A 111 16.73 -4.48 -37.64
N THR A 112 18.04 -4.26 -37.56
CA THR A 112 19.07 -5.20 -37.98
C THR A 112 20.05 -5.43 -36.83
N GLY A 113 20.09 -6.66 -36.31
CA GLY A 113 20.96 -7.03 -35.19
C GLY A 113 22.42 -7.21 -35.58
N SER A 114 23.32 -6.85 -34.66
CA SER A 114 24.78 -6.94 -34.86
C SER A 114 25.33 -8.33 -34.54
N ALA A 115 25.91 -8.99 -35.55
CA ALA A 115 26.60 -10.27 -35.36
C ALA A 115 27.94 -10.13 -34.62
N GLU A 116 28.53 -8.93 -34.59
CA GLU A 116 29.72 -8.64 -33.79
C GLU A 116 29.37 -8.56 -32.31
N PHE A 117 28.30 -7.84 -31.97
CA PHE A 117 27.79 -7.78 -30.60
C PHE A 117 27.45 -9.16 -30.04
N LEU A 118 26.74 -10.01 -30.81
CA LEU A 118 26.44 -11.38 -30.36
C LEU A 118 27.71 -12.20 -30.08
N ARG A 119 28.75 -12.07 -30.93
CA ARG A 119 30.05 -12.74 -30.67
C ARG A 119 30.75 -12.20 -29.44
N GLY A 120 30.63 -10.91 -29.15
CA GLY A 120 31.14 -10.31 -27.93
C GLY A 120 30.39 -10.81 -26.70
N MET A 121 29.06 -10.87 -26.78
CA MET A 121 28.19 -11.39 -25.72
C MET A 121 28.44 -12.89 -25.45
N GLU A 122 28.65 -13.71 -26.48
CA GLU A 122 29.10 -15.11 -26.35
C GLU A 122 30.40 -15.21 -25.54
N GLN A 123 31.40 -14.35 -25.82
CA GLN A 123 32.66 -14.33 -25.06
C GLN A 123 32.47 -13.91 -23.60
N LEU A 124 31.44 -13.10 -23.32
CA LEU A 124 31.04 -12.72 -21.97
C LEU A 124 30.11 -13.75 -21.30
N GLY A 125 29.82 -14.88 -21.96
CA GLY A 125 29.03 -15.99 -21.41
C GLY A 125 27.54 -15.96 -21.70
N TYR A 126 27.10 -15.19 -22.71
CA TYR A 126 25.70 -15.05 -23.12
C TYR A 126 25.45 -15.71 -24.48
N ASP A 127 25.48 -17.05 -24.50
CA ASP A 127 25.49 -17.84 -25.75
C ASP A 127 24.11 -18.05 -26.40
N ASP A 128 23.01 -17.70 -25.72
CA ASP A 128 21.63 -17.95 -26.16
C ASP A 128 20.73 -16.72 -26.00
N LEU A 129 21.17 -15.60 -26.57
CA LEU A 129 20.33 -14.41 -26.66
C LEU A 129 19.24 -14.62 -27.72
N SER A 130 17.98 -14.69 -27.28
CA SER A 130 16.82 -14.69 -28.17
C SER A 130 16.76 -13.44 -29.04
N LEU A 131 16.00 -13.50 -30.15
CA LEU A 131 15.81 -12.36 -31.04
C LEU A 131 15.27 -11.15 -30.28
N ARG A 132 14.33 -11.40 -29.36
CA ARG A 132 13.73 -10.40 -28.48
C ARG A 132 14.76 -9.75 -27.54
N HIS A 133 15.64 -10.52 -26.91
CA HIS A 133 16.68 -9.95 -26.03
C HIS A 133 17.64 -9.07 -26.81
N HIS A 134 18.09 -9.53 -27.99
CA HIS A 134 19.00 -8.76 -28.83
C HIS A 134 18.39 -7.42 -29.27
N PHE A 135 17.13 -7.44 -29.72
CA PHE A 135 16.41 -6.21 -30.05
C PHE A 135 16.24 -5.28 -28.85
N SER A 136 15.86 -5.83 -27.69
CA SER A 136 15.70 -5.04 -26.46
C SER A 136 17.03 -4.43 -26.00
N MET A 137 18.14 -5.13 -26.20
CA MET A 137 19.50 -4.63 -25.91
C MET A 137 19.89 -3.47 -26.82
N THR A 138 19.49 -3.47 -28.10
CA THR A 138 19.63 -2.31 -28.98
C THR A 138 18.85 -1.11 -28.45
N LEU A 139 17.57 -1.29 -28.13
CA LEU A 139 16.71 -0.19 -27.68
C LEU A 139 17.12 0.40 -26.32
N GLN A 140 17.84 -0.38 -25.50
CA GLN A 140 18.26 0.00 -24.15
C GLN A 140 19.76 0.29 -24.05
N ASP A 141 20.47 0.32 -25.19
CA ASP A 141 21.91 0.58 -25.26
C ASP A 141 22.73 -0.31 -24.31
N VAL A 142 22.46 -1.61 -24.32
CA VAL A 142 23.30 -2.59 -23.63
C VAL A 142 24.54 -2.84 -24.49
N THR A 143 25.72 -2.51 -23.96
CA THR A 143 27.01 -2.68 -24.63
C THR A 143 27.84 -3.80 -24.02
N THR A 144 28.75 -4.39 -24.78
CA THR A 144 29.69 -5.40 -24.24
C THR A 144 30.58 -4.81 -23.15
N ALA A 145 31.01 -3.55 -23.32
CA ALA A 145 31.76 -2.79 -22.33
C ALA A 145 30.99 -2.63 -21.01
N PHE A 146 29.70 -2.31 -21.08
CA PHE A 146 28.83 -2.22 -19.89
C PHE A 146 28.74 -3.58 -19.18
N VAL A 147 28.50 -4.66 -19.92
CA VAL A 147 28.42 -6.01 -19.36
C VAL A 147 29.74 -6.39 -18.69
N GLN A 148 30.87 -6.15 -19.35
CA GLN A 148 32.20 -6.41 -18.78
C GLN A 148 32.44 -5.62 -17.48
N ALA A 149 32.10 -4.33 -17.46
CA ALA A 149 32.22 -3.49 -16.26
C ALA A 149 31.41 -4.03 -15.07
N MET A 150 30.23 -4.61 -15.34
CA MET A 150 29.41 -5.29 -14.32
C MET A 150 30.08 -6.59 -13.85
N GLN A 151 30.61 -7.40 -14.77
CA GLN A 151 31.30 -8.65 -14.42
C GLN A 151 32.54 -8.41 -13.54
N GLU A 152 33.29 -7.33 -13.80
CA GLU A 152 34.43 -6.88 -13.01
C GLU A 152 34.04 -6.52 -11.56
N ARG A 153 32.77 -6.12 -11.34
CA ARG A 153 32.18 -5.82 -10.02
C ARG A 153 31.46 -7.02 -9.40
N GLY A 154 31.68 -8.23 -9.93
CA GLY A 154 31.12 -9.47 -9.38
C GLY A 154 29.77 -9.90 -9.98
N TYR A 155 29.20 -9.15 -10.92
CA TYR A 155 27.90 -9.43 -11.54
C TYR A 155 28.00 -10.37 -12.76
N GLN A 156 28.74 -11.48 -12.60
CA GLN A 156 29.07 -12.42 -13.68
C GLN A 156 27.89 -13.30 -14.16
N ARG A 157 26.87 -13.48 -13.31
CA ARG A 157 25.73 -14.39 -13.56
C ARG A 157 24.40 -13.66 -13.73
N VAL A 158 24.45 -12.38 -14.08
CA VAL A 158 23.24 -11.57 -14.29
C VAL A 158 22.55 -12.01 -15.57
N SER A 159 21.23 -12.18 -15.52
CA SER A 159 20.47 -12.61 -16.70
C SER A 159 20.43 -11.50 -17.76
N ALA A 160 20.28 -11.87 -19.04
CA ALA A 160 20.09 -10.90 -20.13
C ALA A 160 18.94 -9.91 -19.84
N ARG A 161 17.86 -10.41 -19.21
CA ARG A 161 16.73 -9.60 -18.76
C ARG A 161 17.14 -8.56 -17.71
N ASP A 162 18.01 -8.92 -16.78
CA ASP A 162 18.44 -8.01 -15.71
C ASP A 162 19.47 -7.00 -16.21
N LEU A 163 20.33 -7.34 -17.19
CA LEU A 163 21.18 -6.37 -17.89
C LEU A 163 20.36 -5.29 -18.60
N ILE A 164 19.27 -5.70 -19.26
CA ILE A 164 18.31 -4.77 -19.87
C ILE A 164 17.65 -3.91 -18.78
N ARG A 165 17.26 -4.49 -17.64
CA ARG A 165 16.71 -3.73 -16.51
C ARG A 165 17.69 -2.74 -15.92
N PHE A 166 18.97 -3.09 -15.85
CA PHE A 166 19.99 -2.17 -15.37
C PHE A 166 19.98 -0.89 -16.20
N ARG A 167 19.95 -1.01 -17.53
CA ARG A 167 19.85 0.16 -18.41
C ARG A 167 18.55 0.94 -18.22
N ILE A 168 17.41 0.25 -18.13
CA ILE A 168 16.08 0.87 -17.92
C ILE A 168 16.05 1.70 -16.62
N PHE A 169 16.62 1.18 -15.54
CA PHE A 169 16.58 1.81 -14.21
C PHE A 169 17.87 2.56 -13.85
N GLY A 170 18.82 2.69 -14.78
CA GLY A 170 20.07 3.41 -14.56
C GLY A 170 21.03 2.74 -13.58
N VAL A 171 21.04 1.42 -13.43
CA VAL A 171 22.09 0.71 -12.68
C VAL A 171 23.35 0.64 -13.55
N ASP A 172 24.32 1.50 -13.27
CA ASP A 172 25.62 1.59 -13.94
C ASP A 172 26.77 1.29 -12.97
N SER A 173 28.01 1.29 -13.49
CA SER A 173 29.19 0.94 -12.70
C SER A 173 29.44 1.91 -11.56
N GLU A 174 29.17 3.20 -11.80
CA GLU A 174 29.32 4.27 -10.82
C GLU A 174 28.37 4.04 -9.64
N PHE A 175 27.09 3.77 -9.92
CA PHE A 175 26.12 3.45 -8.87
C PHE A 175 26.49 2.22 -8.06
N VAL A 176 27.01 1.18 -8.71
CA VAL A 176 27.47 -0.04 -8.02
C VAL A 176 28.63 0.28 -7.08
N ASP A 177 29.60 1.08 -7.55
CA ASP A 177 30.76 1.49 -6.76
C ASP A 177 30.34 2.37 -5.57
N GLU A 178 29.44 3.34 -5.79
CA GLU A 178 28.88 4.18 -4.73
C GLU A 178 28.17 3.36 -3.64
N MET A 179 27.37 2.36 -4.04
CA MET A 179 26.68 1.49 -3.06
C MET A 179 27.68 0.63 -2.28
N ALA A 180 28.71 0.11 -2.94
CA ALA A 180 29.77 -0.64 -2.27
C ALA A 180 30.54 0.24 -1.26
N GLU A 181 30.91 1.46 -1.64
CA GLU A 181 31.56 2.44 -0.75
C GLU A 181 30.68 2.83 0.44
N ALA A 182 29.36 2.86 0.26
CA ALA A 182 28.38 3.08 1.32
C ALA A 182 28.18 1.84 2.24
N GLY A 183 28.89 0.74 1.99
CA GLY A 183 28.86 -0.49 2.79
C GLY A 183 27.88 -1.56 2.30
N TYR A 184 27.37 -1.46 1.07
CA TYR A 184 26.44 -2.41 0.45
C TYR A 184 27.11 -3.16 -0.71
N GLU A 185 28.22 -3.85 -0.40
CA GLU A 185 29.08 -4.52 -1.39
C GLU A 185 28.43 -5.76 -2.05
N ASP A 186 27.51 -6.44 -1.36
CA ASP A 186 26.95 -7.74 -1.76
C ASP A 186 25.49 -7.67 -2.27
N LEU A 187 25.08 -6.56 -2.87
CA LEU A 187 23.73 -6.43 -3.43
C LEU A 187 23.54 -7.35 -4.63
N SER A 188 22.43 -8.08 -4.68
CA SER A 188 22.05 -8.80 -5.89
C SER A 188 21.61 -7.81 -6.98
N ALA A 189 21.65 -8.26 -8.24
CA ALA A 189 21.12 -7.48 -9.36
C ALA A 189 19.68 -7.00 -9.14
N ARG A 190 18.85 -7.81 -8.48
CA ARG A 190 17.47 -7.41 -8.15
C ARG A 190 17.44 -6.28 -7.13
N GLU A 191 18.34 -6.28 -6.16
CA GLU A 191 18.40 -5.27 -5.09
C GLU A 191 18.92 -3.94 -5.64
N LEU A 192 19.95 -3.94 -6.50
CA LEU A 192 20.39 -2.72 -7.20
C LEU A 192 19.25 -2.05 -8.00
N VAL A 193 18.51 -2.85 -8.75
CA VAL A 193 17.33 -2.37 -9.49
C VAL A 193 16.27 -1.83 -8.52
N ARG A 194 16.01 -2.51 -7.40
CA ARG A 194 15.07 -2.03 -6.36
C ARG A 194 15.51 -0.71 -5.75
N PHE A 195 16.80 -0.53 -5.48
CA PHE A 195 17.34 0.74 -5.00
C PHE A 195 17.05 1.86 -6.00
N ARG A 196 17.36 1.67 -7.28
CA ARG A 196 17.03 2.68 -8.31
C ARG A 196 15.53 2.95 -8.41
N ILE A 197 14.68 1.92 -8.43
CA ILE A 197 13.21 2.06 -8.49
C ILE A 197 12.66 2.88 -7.33
N HIS A 198 13.16 2.66 -6.11
CA HIS A 198 12.70 3.34 -4.90
C HIS A 198 13.56 4.58 -4.55
N GLY A 199 14.50 4.93 -5.43
CA GLY A 199 15.38 6.08 -5.29
C GLY A 199 16.32 6.00 -4.09
N VAL A 200 16.75 4.83 -3.63
CA VAL A 200 17.80 4.74 -2.61
C VAL A 200 19.12 5.21 -3.22
N SER A 201 19.62 6.36 -2.79
CA SER A 201 20.88 6.97 -3.22
C SER A 201 21.93 6.93 -2.10
N VAL A 202 23.21 7.13 -2.46
CA VAL A 202 24.29 7.24 -1.47
C VAL A 202 24.06 8.41 -0.51
N GLU A 203 23.64 9.56 -1.04
CA GLU A 203 23.25 10.75 -0.25
C GLU A 203 22.17 10.40 0.80
N TYR A 204 21.12 9.67 0.39
CA TYR A 204 20.07 9.25 1.31
C TYR A 204 20.58 8.32 2.43
N ILE A 205 21.49 7.39 2.10
CA ILE A 205 22.10 6.49 3.07
C ILE A 205 22.98 7.28 4.06
N GLU A 206 23.78 8.21 3.56
CA GLU A 206 24.66 9.06 4.37
C GLU A 206 23.86 9.98 5.31
N ASP A 207 22.77 10.58 4.83
CA ASP A 207 21.91 11.42 5.65
C ASP A 207 21.23 10.63 6.76
N LEU A 208 20.77 9.40 6.49
CA LEU A 208 20.26 8.50 7.53
C LEU A 208 21.34 8.15 8.56
N ALA A 209 22.57 7.90 8.11
CA ALA A 209 23.70 7.64 9.00
C ALA A 209 24.05 8.85 9.89
N GLN A 210 23.89 10.08 9.39
CA GLN A 210 24.04 11.32 10.17
C GLN A 210 22.94 11.45 11.24
N GLN A 211 21.72 10.97 10.96
CA GLN A 211 20.64 10.87 11.94
C GLN A 211 20.81 9.69 12.92
N GLY A 212 21.92 8.95 12.83
CA GLY A 212 22.24 7.83 13.73
C GLY A 212 21.74 6.46 13.26
N TYR A 213 21.10 6.37 12.09
CA TYR A 213 20.61 5.13 11.51
C TYR A 213 21.65 4.52 10.57
N ARG A 214 22.68 3.91 11.17
CA ARG A 214 23.75 3.20 10.46
C ARG A 214 23.42 1.71 10.31
N ASN A 215 24.05 1.07 9.32
CA ASN A 215 23.93 -0.37 9.08
C ASN A 215 22.48 -0.86 8.87
N LEU A 216 21.66 -0.03 8.21
CA LEU A 216 20.34 -0.47 7.77
C LEU A 216 20.49 -1.56 6.72
N THR A 217 19.55 -2.50 6.69
CA THR A 217 19.53 -3.50 5.61
C THR A 217 19.05 -2.86 4.29
N GLU A 218 19.34 -3.52 3.16
CA GLU A 218 18.70 -3.21 1.86
C GLU A 218 17.18 -3.03 2.00
N GLU A 219 16.56 -3.95 2.73
CA GLU A 219 15.11 -3.99 2.92
C GLU A 219 14.62 -2.80 3.74
N ASP A 220 15.37 -2.39 4.75
CA ASP A 220 15.04 -1.21 5.56
C ASP A 220 15.09 0.07 4.74
N LEU A 221 16.16 0.28 3.96
CA LEU A 221 16.31 1.47 3.10
C LEU A 221 15.18 1.58 2.08
N VAL A 222 14.87 0.48 1.39
CA VAL A 222 13.78 0.45 0.42
C VAL A 222 12.44 0.71 1.11
N ARG A 223 12.17 0.08 2.25
CA ARG A 223 10.93 0.32 3.00
C ARG A 223 10.82 1.73 3.53
N PHE A 224 11.92 2.35 3.96
CA PHE A 224 11.94 3.73 4.37
C PHE A 224 11.53 4.64 3.21
N ARG A 225 12.09 4.46 2.01
CA ARG A 225 11.67 5.22 0.82
C ARG A 225 10.19 5.00 0.49
N ILE A 226 9.72 3.74 0.49
CA ILE A 226 8.30 3.41 0.20
C ILE A 226 7.33 4.10 1.16
N HIS A 227 7.67 4.13 2.46
CA HIS A 227 6.81 4.75 3.48
C HIS A 227 7.16 6.23 3.74
N GLY A 228 8.12 6.79 2.99
CA GLY A 228 8.52 8.19 3.08
C GLY A 228 9.29 8.56 4.34
N VAL A 229 9.90 7.62 5.06
CA VAL A 229 10.82 7.95 6.17
C VAL A 229 12.02 8.70 5.60
N SER A 230 12.09 10.02 5.85
CA SER A 230 13.16 10.89 5.35
C SER A 230 14.07 11.36 6.49
N PRO A 231 15.32 11.77 6.20
CA PRO A 231 16.21 12.34 7.20
C PRO A 231 15.60 13.56 7.91
N GLU A 232 14.86 14.40 7.18
CA GLU A 232 14.17 15.57 7.73
C GLU A 232 13.06 15.16 8.69
N PHE A 233 12.28 14.13 8.35
CA PHE A 233 11.27 13.59 9.25
C PHE A 233 11.88 13.09 10.56
N ILE A 234 13.01 12.37 10.48
CA ILE A 234 13.72 11.88 11.67
C ILE A 234 14.24 13.05 12.52
N ALA A 235 14.87 14.04 11.88
CA ALA A 235 15.40 15.21 12.55
C ALA A 235 14.31 16.01 13.28
N GLU A 236 13.20 16.33 12.58
CA GLU A 236 12.08 17.07 13.17
C GLU A 236 11.42 16.29 14.32
N MET A 237 11.29 14.96 14.21
CA MET A 237 10.78 14.14 15.32
C MET A 237 11.75 14.15 16.52
N GLY A 238 13.06 14.16 16.26
CA GLY A 238 14.10 14.30 17.28
C GLY A 238 14.04 15.64 18.02
N GLU A 239 13.81 16.75 17.31
CA GLU A 239 13.60 18.08 17.91
C GLU A 239 12.38 18.13 18.83
N LEU A 240 11.36 17.31 18.56
CA LEU A 240 10.18 17.12 19.40
C LEU A 240 10.39 16.14 20.55
N GLY A 241 11.63 15.66 20.75
CA GLY A 241 12.00 14.76 21.84
C GLY A 241 11.82 13.26 21.53
N TYR A 242 11.34 12.90 20.34
CA TYR A 242 11.23 11.50 19.91
C TYR A 242 12.57 11.00 19.37
N THR A 243 13.48 10.72 20.30
CA THR A 243 14.85 10.24 20.02
C THR A 243 14.97 8.72 20.21
N ASN A 244 16.04 8.12 19.70
CA ASN A 244 16.35 6.68 19.82
C ASN A 244 15.22 5.75 19.33
N LEU A 245 14.50 6.16 18.29
CA LEU A 245 13.43 5.37 17.69
C LEU A 245 14.01 4.21 16.88
N SER A 246 13.41 3.03 16.95
CA SER A 246 13.81 1.93 16.06
C SER A 246 13.39 2.23 14.61
N PRO A 247 14.02 1.59 13.61
CA PRO A 247 13.56 1.66 12.22
C PRO A 247 12.07 1.32 12.07
N ASP A 248 11.60 0.32 12.84
CA ASP A 248 10.20 -0.10 12.87
C ASP A 248 9.27 0.98 13.44
N ASP A 249 9.71 1.76 14.42
CA ASP A 249 8.92 2.87 14.96
C ASP A 249 8.73 3.98 13.93
N LEU A 250 9.80 4.36 13.23
CA LEU A 250 9.76 5.37 12.17
C LEU A 250 8.83 4.95 11.03
N ARG A 251 8.95 3.70 10.56
CA ARG A 251 8.06 3.18 9.51
C ARG A 251 6.61 3.17 9.97
N ARG A 252 6.32 2.65 11.17
CA ARG A 252 4.94 2.61 11.71
C ARG A 252 4.34 4.00 11.84
N ALA A 253 5.11 4.96 12.34
CA ALA A 253 4.69 6.36 12.40
C ALA A 253 4.25 6.87 11.03
N ARG A 254 5.07 6.66 10.00
CA ARG A 254 4.75 7.10 8.63
C ARG A 254 3.58 6.35 8.00
N ILE A 255 3.49 5.03 8.18
CA ILE A 255 2.38 4.19 7.68
C ILE A 255 1.03 4.70 8.23
N HIS A 256 0.99 5.11 9.49
CA HIS A 256 -0.22 5.62 10.14
C HIS A 256 -0.37 7.14 10.06
N GLY A 257 0.47 7.82 9.28
CA GLY A 257 0.33 9.26 9.03
C GLY A 257 0.69 10.15 10.22
N VAL A 258 1.51 9.68 11.16
CA VAL A 258 2.10 10.54 12.19
C VAL A 258 3.12 11.48 11.54
N SER A 259 2.91 12.79 11.72
CA SER A 259 3.80 13.85 11.23
C SER A 259 4.35 14.67 12.38
N PRO A 260 5.49 15.38 12.21
CA PRO A 260 6.01 16.29 13.23
C PRO A 260 5.01 17.39 13.60
N ARG A 261 4.24 17.88 12.62
CA ARG A 261 3.13 18.82 12.86
C ARG A 261 2.10 18.23 13.82
N PHE A 262 1.64 17.00 13.58
CA PHE A 262 0.67 16.35 14.44
C PHE A 262 1.22 16.11 15.85
N ALA A 263 2.48 15.70 15.97
CA ALA A 263 3.13 15.56 17.27
C ALA A 263 3.18 16.91 18.04
N ARG A 264 3.46 18.03 17.36
CA ARG A 264 3.39 19.39 17.94
C ARG A 264 1.98 19.76 18.39
N GLU A 265 0.98 19.58 17.54
CA GLU A 265 -0.41 19.92 17.88
C GLU A 265 -0.92 19.08 19.07
N MET A 266 -0.50 17.80 19.17
CA MET A 266 -0.82 16.96 20.32
C MET A 266 -0.11 17.43 21.60
N SER A 267 1.15 17.84 21.49
CA SER A 267 1.90 18.49 22.59
C SER A 267 1.16 19.73 23.08
N GLU A 268 0.79 20.65 22.18
CA GLU A 268 -0.02 21.84 22.49
C GLU A 268 -1.38 21.53 23.14
N ALA A 269 -1.97 20.38 22.80
CA ALA A 269 -3.20 19.87 23.42
C ALA A 269 -2.98 19.21 24.81
N GLY A 270 -1.77 19.27 25.37
CA GLY A 270 -1.42 18.77 26.70
C GLY A 270 -0.84 17.34 26.72
N PHE A 271 -0.50 16.77 25.55
CA PHE A 271 0.06 15.42 25.42
C PHE A 271 1.57 15.42 25.14
N ASP A 272 2.33 16.30 25.80
CA ASP A 272 3.78 16.48 25.60
C ASP A 272 4.65 15.25 25.93
N ARG A 273 4.11 14.26 26.64
CA ARG A 273 4.84 13.10 27.19
C ARG A 273 4.36 11.75 26.65
N VAL A 274 3.57 11.75 25.58
CA VAL A 274 3.10 10.50 24.98
C VAL A 274 4.19 9.86 24.16
N SER A 275 4.18 8.53 24.09
CA SER A 275 5.14 7.81 23.25
C SER A 275 4.78 7.98 21.77
N LEU A 276 5.75 7.74 20.87
CA LEU A 276 5.46 7.69 19.43
C LEU A 276 4.41 6.60 19.12
N ALA A 277 4.43 5.49 19.87
CA ALA A 277 3.42 4.45 19.75
C ALA A 277 2.02 4.96 20.09
N ASP A 278 1.87 5.83 21.10
CA ASP A 278 0.59 6.44 21.43
C ASP A 278 0.12 7.42 20.35
N LEU A 279 1.03 8.21 19.75
CA LEU A 279 0.68 9.05 18.58
C LEU A 279 0.18 8.21 17.40
N VAL A 280 0.79 7.05 17.17
CA VAL A 280 0.32 6.08 16.17
C VAL A 280 -1.09 5.60 16.51
N GLN A 281 -1.34 5.23 17.77
CA GLN A 281 -2.68 4.81 18.20
C GLN A 281 -3.71 5.94 18.08
N PHE A 282 -3.35 7.19 18.37
CA PHE A 282 -4.20 8.34 18.15
C PHE A 282 -4.59 8.49 16.68
N ARG A 283 -3.63 8.33 15.75
CA ARG A 283 -3.93 8.33 14.32
C ARG A 283 -4.85 7.18 13.91
N ILE A 284 -4.58 5.97 14.39
CA ILE A 284 -5.40 4.78 14.06
C ILE A 284 -6.85 4.97 14.53
N HIS A 285 -7.07 5.55 15.70
CA HIS A 285 -8.39 5.70 16.29
C HIS A 285 -9.03 7.08 16.07
N GLY A 286 -8.36 7.99 15.37
CA GLY A 286 -8.90 9.33 15.08
C GLY A 286 -8.98 10.25 16.30
N VAL A 287 -8.08 10.09 17.28
CA VAL A 287 -7.89 11.10 18.33
C VAL A 287 -7.11 12.27 17.72
N SER A 288 -7.75 13.42 17.62
CA SER A 288 -7.19 14.64 17.03
C SER A 288 -7.14 15.78 18.05
N PRO A 289 -6.32 16.81 17.83
CA PRO A 289 -6.31 18.01 18.68
C PRO A 289 -7.70 18.66 18.80
N GLU A 290 -8.47 18.70 17.71
CA GLU A 290 -9.84 19.24 17.70
C GLU A 290 -10.76 18.41 18.59
N PHE A 291 -10.67 17.08 18.54
CA PHE A 291 -11.46 16.22 19.41
C PHE A 291 -11.14 16.42 20.88
N ILE A 292 -9.87 16.64 21.21
CA ILE A 292 -9.43 16.93 22.58
C ILE A 292 -10.02 18.26 23.05
N ALA A 293 -9.95 19.29 22.21
CA ALA A 293 -10.54 20.60 22.50
C ALA A 293 -12.06 20.50 22.70
N ASP A 294 -12.77 19.82 21.79
CA ASP A 294 -14.20 19.59 21.89
C ASP A 294 -14.56 18.88 23.21
N MET A 295 -13.80 17.85 23.60
CA MET A 295 -14.02 17.14 24.86
C MET A 295 -13.84 18.05 26.08
N ALA A 296 -12.83 18.93 26.07
CA ALA A 296 -12.63 19.90 27.13
C ALA A 296 -13.79 20.91 27.21
N GLU A 297 -14.30 21.39 26.07
CA GLU A 297 -15.47 22.28 26.01
C GLU A 297 -16.75 21.63 26.52
N LEU A 298 -16.90 20.32 26.32
CA LEU A 298 -18.02 19.52 26.84
C LEU A 298 -17.89 19.17 28.32
N GLY A 299 -16.88 19.69 29.02
CA GLY A 299 -16.70 19.45 30.46
C GLY A 299 -15.84 18.23 30.81
N TYR A 300 -15.11 17.66 29.85
CA TYR A 300 -14.16 16.56 30.06
C TYR A 300 -12.71 17.03 29.85
N PRO A 301 -12.19 18.01 30.62
CA PRO A 301 -10.80 18.42 30.52
C PRO A 301 -9.87 17.33 31.11
N GLY A 302 -8.65 17.24 30.59
CA GLY A 302 -7.60 16.41 31.19
C GLY A 302 -7.82 14.90 31.08
N LEU A 303 -8.60 14.44 30.09
CA LEU A 303 -8.72 13.01 29.77
C LEU A 303 -7.35 12.41 29.45
N SER A 304 -7.11 11.18 29.92
CA SER A 304 -5.88 10.48 29.57
C SER A 304 -5.87 10.05 28.11
N ALA A 305 -4.70 9.69 27.60
CA ALA A 305 -4.54 9.12 26.26
C ALA A 305 -5.42 7.86 26.08
N ASP A 306 -5.52 7.05 27.13
CA ASP A 306 -6.35 5.85 27.12
C ASP A 306 -7.85 6.19 27.06
N ASP A 307 -8.30 7.19 27.83
CA ASP A 307 -9.71 7.61 27.82
C ASP A 307 -10.13 8.10 26.43
N LEU A 308 -9.32 8.94 25.79
CA LEU A 308 -9.60 9.46 24.45
C LEU A 308 -9.64 8.35 23.40
N ARG A 309 -8.70 7.38 23.47
CA ARG A 309 -8.73 6.21 22.59
C ARG A 309 -9.97 5.37 22.84
N ARG A 310 -10.30 5.04 24.10
CA ARG A 310 -11.48 4.25 24.45
C ARG A 310 -12.76 4.93 23.96
N ALA A 311 -12.88 6.23 24.16
CA ALA A 311 -13.96 7.05 23.63
C ALA A 311 -14.09 6.89 22.12
N ARG A 312 -12.99 7.04 21.37
CA ARG A 312 -12.99 6.85 19.91
C ARG A 312 -13.31 5.43 19.46
N ILE A 313 -12.68 4.42 20.07
CA ILE A 313 -12.88 3.00 19.75
C ILE A 313 -14.34 2.60 19.90
N HIS A 314 -15.02 3.09 20.94
CA HIS A 314 -16.42 2.80 21.20
C HIS A 314 -17.39 3.82 20.56
N GLY A 315 -16.87 4.79 19.80
CA GLY A 315 -17.68 5.73 19.04
C GLY A 315 -18.43 6.74 19.91
N VAL A 316 -17.85 7.18 21.03
CA VAL A 316 -18.29 8.35 21.78
C VAL A 316 -17.97 9.59 20.95
N SER A 317 -19.00 10.22 20.38
CA SER A 317 -18.87 11.44 19.58
C SER A 317 -19.27 12.69 20.38
N VAL A 318 -18.84 13.85 19.91
CA VAL A 318 -19.25 15.16 20.43
C VAL A 318 -20.77 15.32 20.40
N SER A 319 -21.41 14.90 19.29
CA SER A 319 -22.87 14.93 19.17
C SER A 319 -23.54 14.04 20.21
N PHE A 320 -23.06 12.80 20.38
CA PHE A 320 -23.63 11.86 21.36
C PHE A 320 -23.59 12.42 22.78
N ILE A 321 -22.50 13.08 23.17
CA ILE A 321 -22.39 13.73 24.49
C ILE A 321 -23.40 14.87 24.62
N ARG A 322 -23.54 15.72 23.59
CA ARG A 322 -24.51 16.83 23.58
C ARG A 322 -25.94 16.32 23.66
N ASP A 323 -26.30 15.34 22.84
CA ASP A 323 -27.64 14.77 22.80
C ASP A 323 -28.00 14.10 24.15
N MET A 324 -27.05 13.42 24.80
CA MET A 324 -27.24 12.87 26.14
C MET A 324 -27.41 13.97 27.20
N SER A 325 -26.66 15.07 27.09
CA SER A 325 -26.81 16.24 27.95
C SER A 325 -28.19 16.89 27.78
N GLU A 326 -28.69 17.01 26.54
CA GLU A 326 -30.03 17.52 26.23
C GLU A 326 -31.12 16.58 26.77
N ALA A 327 -30.86 15.27 26.76
CA ALA A 327 -31.70 14.26 27.39
C ALA A 327 -31.61 14.28 28.95
N GLY A 328 -30.88 15.21 29.56
CA GLY A 328 -30.80 15.39 31.02
C GLY A 328 -29.71 14.58 31.72
N TYR A 329 -28.72 14.07 30.98
CA TYR A 329 -27.57 13.32 31.50
C TYR A 329 -26.26 14.07 31.27
N ASP A 330 -26.16 15.28 31.83
CA ASP A 330 -25.06 16.25 31.66
C ASP A 330 -23.84 16.02 32.59
N HIS A 331 -23.89 14.99 33.43
CA HIS A 331 -22.83 14.67 34.42
C HIS A 331 -22.33 13.22 34.34
N LEU A 332 -22.44 12.59 33.17
CA LEU A 332 -21.90 11.26 32.94
C LEU A 332 -20.36 11.29 33.01
N SER A 333 -19.74 10.26 33.56
CA SER A 333 -18.29 10.10 33.42
C SER A 333 -17.94 9.63 32.00
N MET A 334 -16.69 9.78 31.58
CA MET A 334 -16.25 9.22 30.29
C MET A 334 -16.44 7.70 30.23
N ASP A 335 -16.27 7.01 31.36
CA ASP A 335 -16.54 5.57 31.44
C ASP A 335 -18.03 5.26 31.23
N ASP A 336 -18.94 6.04 31.82
CA ASP A 336 -20.39 5.89 31.60
C ASP A 336 -20.75 6.09 30.13
N LEU A 337 -20.21 7.13 29.48
CA LEU A 337 -20.44 7.39 28.04
C LEU A 337 -19.94 6.22 27.17
N VAL A 338 -18.76 5.69 27.47
CA VAL A 338 -18.22 4.52 26.79
C VAL A 338 -19.11 3.30 27.02
N GLN A 339 -19.56 3.04 28.24
CA GLN A 339 -20.47 1.94 28.55
C GLN A 339 -21.82 2.10 27.85
N PHE A 340 -22.35 3.32 27.75
CA PHE A 340 -23.58 3.60 27.04
C PHE A 340 -23.46 3.25 25.57
N ARG A 341 -22.34 3.61 24.93
CA ARG A 341 -22.06 3.22 23.55
C ARG A 341 -21.91 1.70 23.39
N ILE A 342 -21.20 1.04 24.29
CA ILE A 342 -21.02 -0.43 24.27
C ILE A 342 -22.36 -1.16 24.36
N HIS A 343 -23.27 -0.70 25.22
CA HIS A 343 -24.55 -1.35 25.46
C HIS A 343 -25.70 -0.78 24.61
N GLY A 344 -25.44 0.23 23.78
CA GLY A 344 -26.43 0.83 22.90
C GLY A 344 -27.51 1.62 23.64
N VAL A 345 -27.15 2.29 24.74
CA VAL A 345 -27.97 3.34 25.35
C VAL A 345 -27.84 4.59 24.46
N SER A 346 -28.96 5.04 23.89
CA SER A 346 -29.01 6.19 22.99
C SER A 346 -29.96 7.27 23.52
N PRO A 347 -29.83 8.53 23.07
CA PRO A 347 -30.77 9.59 23.42
C PRO A 347 -32.23 9.20 23.11
N GLU A 348 -32.47 8.54 21.98
CA GLU A 348 -33.82 8.08 21.60
C GLU A 348 -34.36 7.03 22.58
N PHE A 349 -33.50 6.11 23.06
CA PHE A 349 -33.91 5.15 24.08
C PHE A 349 -34.27 5.84 25.40
N VAL A 350 -33.56 6.91 25.76
CA VAL A 350 -33.89 7.73 26.93
C VAL A 350 -35.23 8.43 26.74
N ASP A 351 -35.47 9.07 25.60
CA ASP A 351 -36.72 9.78 25.32
C ASP A 351 -37.93 8.83 25.26
N GLU A 352 -37.79 7.66 24.65
CA GLU A 352 -38.87 6.66 24.65
C GLU A 352 -39.20 6.12 26.06
N LEU A 353 -38.22 6.10 26.98
CA LEU A 353 -38.46 5.73 28.38
C LEU A 353 -39.16 6.86 29.14
N LYS A 354 -38.80 8.12 28.87
CA LYS A 354 -39.51 9.30 29.38
C LYS A 354 -40.98 9.31 28.95
N ASP A 355 -41.23 9.08 27.66
CA ASP A 355 -42.59 8.96 27.11
C ASP A 355 -43.39 7.82 27.75
N ALA A 356 -42.69 6.77 28.23
CA ALA A 356 -43.29 5.65 28.96
C ALA A 356 -43.44 5.90 30.47
N GLY A 357 -43.11 7.10 30.97
CA GLY A 357 -43.25 7.54 32.35
C GLY A 357 -42.03 7.33 33.24
N TYR A 358 -40.84 7.12 32.67
CA TYR A 358 -39.58 6.87 33.41
C TYR A 358 -38.61 8.04 33.24
N ASP A 359 -38.96 9.20 33.80
CA ASP A 359 -38.26 10.46 33.56
C ASP A 359 -36.99 10.70 34.40
N ASP A 360 -36.82 9.95 35.50
CA ASP A 360 -35.75 10.15 36.50
C ASP A 360 -34.98 8.85 36.77
N LEU A 361 -34.38 8.30 35.71
CA LEU A 361 -33.55 7.10 35.80
C LEU A 361 -32.08 7.48 36.01
N SER A 362 -31.40 6.78 36.91
CA SER A 362 -29.93 6.90 36.97
C SER A 362 -29.31 6.34 35.70
N GLY A 363 -28.14 6.86 35.28
CA GLY A 363 -27.43 6.33 34.12
C GLY A 363 -27.11 4.82 34.24
N ARG A 364 -26.82 4.36 35.46
CA ARG A 364 -26.66 2.93 35.78
C ARG A 364 -27.93 2.13 35.53
N THR A 365 -29.10 2.70 35.85
CA THR A 365 -30.40 2.05 35.61
C THR A 365 -30.71 1.98 34.12
N LEU A 366 -30.47 3.05 33.35
CA LEU A 366 -30.60 3.03 31.89
C LEU A 366 -29.74 1.93 31.25
N GLN A 367 -28.47 1.87 31.64
CA GLN A 367 -27.54 0.85 31.18
C GLN A 367 -28.08 -0.55 31.48
N ARG A 368 -28.54 -0.80 32.70
CA ARG A 368 -29.11 -2.10 33.11
C ARG A 368 -30.39 -2.44 32.35
N MET A 369 -31.30 -1.49 32.19
CA MET A 369 -32.50 -1.66 31.38
C MET A 369 -32.13 -2.09 29.96
N ARG A 370 -31.15 -1.44 29.35
CA ARG A 370 -30.67 -1.78 28.01
C ARG A 370 -30.01 -3.17 27.95
N ILE A 371 -29.11 -3.49 28.88
CA ILE A 371 -28.43 -4.79 28.99
C ILE A 371 -29.45 -5.94 29.11
N HIS A 372 -30.50 -5.75 29.92
CA HIS A 372 -31.51 -6.78 30.14
C HIS A 372 -32.69 -6.71 29.14
N GLY A 373 -32.62 -5.83 28.14
CA GLY A 373 -33.63 -5.71 27.09
C GLY A 373 -34.99 -5.24 27.59
N VAL A 374 -35.02 -4.39 28.62
CA VAL A 374 -36.21 -3.62 28.99
C VAL A 374 -36.40 -2.57 27.90
N SER A 375 -37.37 -2.79 27.02
CA SER A 375 -37.70 -1.89 25.91
C SER A 375 -38.99 -1.13 26.17
N PRO A 376 -39.18 0.05 25.56
CA PRO A 376 -40.45 0.78 25.60
C PRO A 376 -41.63 -0.05 25.07
N ARG A 377 -41.37 -0.93 24.10
CA ARG A 377 -42.35 -1.93 23.65
C ARG A 377 -42.76 -2.87 24.78
N PHE A 378 -41.80 -3.46 25.50
CA PHE A 378 -42.08 -4.35 26.62
C PHE A 378 -42.89 -3.64 27.71
N ILE A 379 -42.55 -2.37 28.02
CA ILE A 379 -43.30 -1.56 28.99
C ILE A 379 -44.76 -1.38 28.54
N ARG A 380 -44.99 -1.04 27.27
CA ARG A 380 -46.35 -0.91 26.70
C ARG A 380 -47.12 -2.22 26.71
N GLU A 381 -46.49 -3.33 26.32
CA GLU A 381 -47.12 -4.67 26.35
C GLU A 381 -47.53 -5.08 27.78
N MET A 382 -46.72 -4.75 28.79
CA MET A 382 -47.07 -4.98 30.19
C MET A 382 -48.24 -4.11 30.66
N ALA A 383 -48.28 -2.84 30.23
CA ALA A 383 -49.41 -1.94 30.50
C ALA A 383 -50.71 -2.47 29.88
N GLU A 384 -50.67 -3.02 28.65
CA GLU A 384 -51.84 -3.61 27.97
C GLU A 384 -52.44 -4.81 28.73
N VAL A 385 -51.64 -5.55 29.49
CA VAL A 385 -52.11 -6.65 30.35
C VAL A 385 -52.32 -6.20 31.81
N GLY A 386 -52.48 -4.89 32.04
CA GLY A 386 -52.88 -4.33 33.33
C GLY A 386 -51.75 -4.01 34.32
N TYR A 387 -50.49 -4.10 33.90
CA TYR A 387 -49.34 -3.77 34.76
C TYR A 387 -48.73 -2.44 34.33
N GLU A 388 -49.34 -1.35 34.79
CA GLU A 388 -48.86 0.03 34.59
C GLU A 388 -47.91 0.47 35.71
N ASN A 389 -47.05 1.45 35.46
CA ASN A 389 -46.17 2.10 36.46
C ASN A 389 -45.28 1.14 37.26
N ILE A 390 -44.80 0.05 36.64
CA ILE A 390 -43.91 -0.92 37.28
C ILE A 390 -42.55 -0.24 37.59
N PRO A 391 -42.01 -0.30 38.82
CA PRO A 391 -40.69 0.26 39.10
C PRO A 391 -39.61 -0.28 38.15
N ALA A 392 -38.67 0.57 37.72
CA ALA A 392 -37.65 0.21 36.73
C ALA A 392 -36.81 -1.03 37.14
N GLU A 393 -36.47 -1.15 38.43
CA GLU A 393 -35.76 -2.33 38.95
C GLU A 393 -36.61 -3.60 38.87
N THR A 394 -37.93 -3.48 39.03
CA THR A 394 -38.86 -4.59 38.85
C THR A 394 -38.96 -4.97 37.37
N LEU A 395 -39.03 -4.02 36.43
CA LEU A 395 -38.98 -4.30 34.99
C LEU A 395 -37.70 -5.04 34.59
N ILE A 396 -36.55 -4.61 35.12
CA ILE A 396 -35.26 -5.29 34.91
C ILE A 396 -35.35 -6.74 35.41
N ARG A 397 -35.85 -6.96 36.63
CA ARG A 397 -36.02 -8.32 37.18
C ARG A 397 -36.99 -9.17 36.37
N MET A 398 -38.09 -8.59 35.90
CA MET A 398 -39.04 -9.28 35.01
C MET A 398 -38.33 -9.77 33.75
N ARG A 399 -37.54 -8.92 33.11
CA ARG A 399 -36.74 -9.32 31.93
C ARG A 399 -35.70 -10.39 32.24
N ILE A 400 -34.97 -10.27 33.35
CA ILE A 400 -34.00 -11.28 33.80
C ILE A 400 -34.66 -12.65 33.96
N HIS A 401 -35.91 -12.69 34.44
CA HIS A 401 -36.65 -13.92 34.67
C HIS A 401 -37.57 -14.33 33.51
N ASN A 402 -37.56 -13.62 32.37
CA ASN A 402 -38.45 -13.84 31.22
C ASN A 402 -39.95 -13.77 31.60
N VAL A 403 -40.32 -12.78 32.40
CA VAL A 403 -41.71 -12.39 32.65
C VAL A 403 -42.11 -11.38 31.58
N ASP A 404 -43.10 -11.74 30.77
CA ASP A 404 -43.65 -10.95 29.66
C ASP A 404 -45.19 -11.02 29.64
N ALA A 405 -45.80 -10.22 28.77
CA ALA A 405 -47.25 -10.14 28.66
C ALA A 405 -47.91 -11.48 28.28
N ASP A 406 -47.22 -12.32 27.53
CA ASP A 406 -47.72 -13.66 27.17
C ASP A 406 -47.72 -14.60 28.38
N PHE A 407 -46.70 -14.52 29.24
CA PHE A 407 -46.70 -15.24 30.51
C PHE A 407 -47.83 -14.79 31.44
N VAL A 408 -48.14 -13.49 31.47
CA VAL A 408 -49.30 -12.98 32.22
C VAL A 408 -50.59 -13.60 31.70
N LYS A 409 -50.82 -13.58 30.38
CA LYS A 409 -51.99 -14.20 29.74
C LYS A 409 -52.08 -15.71 30.04
N GLU A 410 -50.96 -16.44 30.03
CA GLU A 410 -50.94 -17.88 30.39
C GLU A 410 -51.45 -18.10 31.82
N LEU A 411 -51.05 -17.25 32.78
CA LEU A 411 -51.52 -17.35 34.15
C LEU A 411 -53.01 -17.05 34.27
N GLU A 412 -53.51 -16.04 33.55
CA GLU A 412 -54.92 -15.69 33.52
C GLU A 412 -55.79 -16.80 32.93
N GLU A 413 -55.33 -17.48 31.87
CA GLU A 413 -55.98 -18.67 31.29
C GLU A 413 -56.12 -19.82 32.31
N HIS A 414 -55.16 -19.93 33.23
CA HIS A 414 -55.18 -20.90 34.33
C HIS A 414 -55.85 -20.34 35.60
N ASN A 415 -56.61 -19.25 35.48
CA ASN A 415 -57.38 -18.61 36.54
C ASN A 415 -56.54 -18.04 37.70
N PHE A 416 -55.25 -17.75 37.45
CA PHE A 416 -54.40 -16.95 38.34
C PHE A 416 -54.45 -15.48 37.89
N LYS A 417 -55.33 -14.70 38.51
CA LYS A 417 -55.56 -13.28 38.20
C LYS A 417 -55.08 -12.37 39.33
N ASP A 418 -54.96 -11.07 39.05
CA ASP A 418 -54.65 -10.01 40.02
C ASP A 418 -53.34 -10.22 40.82
N LEU A 419 -52.34 -10.84 40.19
CA LEU A 419 -51.01 -10.98 40.77
C LEU A 419 -50.26 -9.64 40.75
N SER A 420 -49.44 -9.39 41.77
CA SER A 420 -48.49 -8.28 41.71
C SER A 420 -47.31 -8.61 40.78
N ALA A 421 -46.59 -7.60 40.30
CA ALA A 421 -45.39 -7.81 39.48
C ALA A 421 -44.34 -8.69 40.20
N GLU A 422 -44.23 -8.57 41.52
CA GLU A 422 -43.36 -9.45 42.33
C GLU A 422 -43.87 -10.90 42.33
N GLN A 423 -45.18 -11.10 42.46
CA GLN A 423 -45.76 -12.45 42.40
C GLN A 423 -45.63 -13.08 41.01
N LEU A 424 -45.65 -12.29 39.93
CA LEU A 424 -45.34 -12.79 38.58
C LEU A 424 -43.89 -13.28 38.49
N ILE A 425 -42.94 -12.52 39.03
CA ILE A 425 -41.53 -12.90 39.07
C ILE A 425 -41.37 -14.20 39.88
N GLU A 426 -41.96 -14.27 41.09
CA GLU A 426 -41.94 -15.47 41.91
C GLU A 426 -42.60 -16.67 41.21
N ALA A 427 -43.70 -16.46 40.49
CA ALA A 427 -44.37 -17.50 39.71
C ALA A 427 -43.50 -18.04 38.58
N LYS A 428 -42.71 -17.18 37.94
CA LYS A 428 -41.80 -17.59 36.87
C LYS A 428 -40.56 -18.32 37.42
N ILE A 429 -39.95 -17.80 38.50
CA ILE A 429 -38.81 -18.42 39.19
C ILE A 429 -39.20 -19.78 39.76
N HIS A 430 -40.33 -19.84 40.46
CA HIS A 430 -40.84 -21.04 41.12
C HIS A 430 -41.98 -21.67 40.33
N SER A 431 -41.78 -21.91 39.04
CA SER A 431 -42.76 -22.46 38.09
C SER A 431 -43.52 -23.74 38.53
N GLY A 432 -43.11 -24.39 39.62
CA GLY A 432 -43.77 -25.55 40.19
C GLY A 432 -45.08 -25.29 40.94
N TRP A 433 -45.34 -24.11 41.52
CA TRP A 433 -46.50 -23.97 42.42
C TRP A 433 -47.84 -23.77 41.69
N TRP A 434 -47.87 -22.93 40.64
CA TRP A 434 -49.09 -22.69 39.86
C TRP A 434 -49.31 -23.79 38.80
N ARG A 435 -48.24 -24.38 38.23
CA ARG A 435 -48.35 -25.53 37.31
C ARG A 435 -48.91 -26.80 37.97
N ARG A 436 -48.69 -26.99 39.28
CA ARG A 436 -49.25 -28.12 40.06
C ARG A 436 -50.70 -27.91 40.49
N ARG A 437 -51.21 -26.67 40.38
CA ARG A 437 -52.59 -26.28 40.73
C ARG A 437 -53.47 -26.06 39.50
N ARG A 438 -53.01 -26.49 38.32
CA ARG A 438 -53.85 -26.54 37.10
C ARG A 438 -55.05 -27.46 37.39
N PRO A 439 -56.29 -26.99 37.19
CA PRO A 439 -57.49 -27.82 37.38
C PRO A 439 -57.53 -29.02 36.44
#